data_AF-A0A2D4MS95-F1
#
_entry.id   AF-A0A2D4MS95-F1
#
_cell.length_a   1.000
_cell.length_b   1.000
_cell.length_c   1.000
_cell.angle_alpha   90.00
_cell.angle_beta   90.00
_cell.angle_gamma   90.00
#
_symmetry.space_group_name_H-M   'P 1'
#
loop_
_entity.id
_entity.type
_entity.pdbx_description
1 polymer ?
#
loop_
_entity_poly.entity_id
_entity_poly.type
_entity_poly.pdbx_seq_one_letter_code
_entity_poly.pdbx_strand_id
1 'polypeptide(L)'
;VAGLETLSDLFPNLTVIRGKSLFYNYALVIFEMTNLKEIGLYNLRNITRGAIRIEKNSDLCYLSTVDWSLILDAVSNNYIIGNKSPKECGDLCPGTAEEKPLCEKTSINNEYSFRCWTSNHCQKK
;
A
#
# COMPACT_ATOMS: atom_id res chain seq x y z
N VAL A 1 11.55 -5.91 13.71
CA VAL A 1 12.49 -6.48 12.71
C VAL A 1 13.31 -5.32 12.18
N ALA A 2 14.61 -5.30 12.41
CA ALA A 2 15.47 -4.26 11.85
C ALA A 2 15.90 -4.68 10.43
N GLY A 3 15.93 -3.74 9.49
CA GLY A 3 16.46 -3.94 8.14
C GLY A 3 15.50 -4.48 7.08
N LEU A 4 14.22 -4.74 7.39
CA LEU A 4 13.25 -5.09 6.35
C LEU A 4 12.76 -3.82 5.63
N GLU A 5 13.10 -3.66 4.36
CA GLU A 5 12.76 -2.46 3.58
C GLU A 5 11.46 -2.59 2.78
N THR A 6 11.07 -3.79 2.37
CA THR A 6 9.85 -4.06 1.58
C THR A 6 9.25 -5.43 1.94
N LEU A 7 7.93 -5.59 1.95
CA LEU A 7 7.33 -6.92 2.15
C LEU A 7 7.40 -7.79 0.88
N SER A 8 7.75 -7.19 -0.26
CA SER A 8 7.97 -7.91 -1.53
C SER A 8 9.01 -9.02 -1.40
N ASP A 9 10.03 -8.81 -0.56
CA ASP A 9 11.14 -9.75 -0.38
C ASP A 9 10.69 -11.02 0.34
N LEU A 10 9.63 -10.93 1.14
CA LEU A 10 9.07 -12.05 1.90
C LEU A 10 7.89 -12.69 1.19
N PHE A 11 7.01 -11.87 0.60
CA PHE A 11 5.71 -12.30 0.11
C PHE A 11 5.39 -11.75 -1.29
N PRO A 12 6.24 -11.99 -2.31
CA PRO A 12 6.06 -11.40 -3.64
C PRO A 12 4.76 -11.86 -4.33
N ASN A 13 4.22 -13.03 -3.92
CA ASN A 13 3.04 -13.66 -4.51
C ASN A 13 1.82 -13.68 -3.59
N LEU A 14 1.81 -12.89 -2.50
CA LEU A 14 0.63 -12.79 -1.64
C LEU A 14 -0.51 -12.10 -2.39
N THR A 15 -1.54 -12.87 -2.75
CA THR A 15 -2.66 -12.37 -3.57
C THR A 15 -3.91 -12.05 -2.76
N VAL A 16 -4.22 -12.84 -1.73
CA VAL A 16 -5.50 -12.73 -1.00
C VAL A 16 -5.28 -12.89 0.50
N ILE A 17 -5.88 -11.99 1.28
CA ILE A 17 -6.04 -12.13 2.74
C ILE A 17 -7.52 -12.30 3.04
N ARG A 18 -7.95 -13.52 3.35
CA ARG A 18 -9.39 -13.81 3.55
C ARG A 18 -9.99 -13.24 4.84
N GLY A 19 -9.19 -12.98 5.87
CA GLY A 19 -9.68 -12.41 7.14
C GLY A 19 -10.67 -13.30 7.92
N LYS A 20 -10.46 -14.63 7.91
CA LYS A 20 -11.30 -15.58 8.69
C LYS A 20 -11.34 -15.22 10.18
N SER A 21 -10.19 -14.83 10.71
CA SER A 21 -10.04 -14.25 12.05
C SER A 21 -9.36 -12.89 11.92
N LEU A 22 -9.73 -11.95 12.79
CA LEU A 22 -9.25 -10.56 12.74
C LEU A 22 -8.52 -10.21 14.05
N PHE A 23 -7.59 -9.28 13.95
CA PHE A 23 -6.95 -8.66 15.10
C PHE A 23 -7.59 -7.28 15.34
N TYR A 24 -8.48 -7.16 16.34
CA TYR A 24 -9.23 -5.93 16.61
C TYR A 24 -9.88 -5.32 15.35
N ASN A 25 -10.56 -6.14 14.54
CA ASN A 25 -11.18 -5.82 13.24
C ASN A 25 -10.23 -5.60 12.06
N TYR A 26 -8.92 -5.72 12.25
CA TYR A 26 -7.93 -5.60 11.19
C TYR A 26 -7.49 -6.97 10.66
N ALA A 27 -7.34 -7.06 9.34
CA ALA A 27 -6.82 -8.23 8.63
C ALA A 27 -5.34 -8.11 8.27
N LEU A 28 -4.82 -6.88 8.21
CA LEU A 28 -3.42 -6.57 7.99
C LEU A 28 -3.00 -5.46 8.97
N VAL A 29 -1.91 -5.70 9.70
CA VAL A 29 -1.33 -4.73 10.64
C VAL A 29 0.15 -4.56 10.31
N ILE A 30 0.55 -3.32 10.04
CA ILE A 30 1.95 -2.91 9.83
C ILE A 30 2.22 -1.80 10.86
N PHE A 31 2.94 -2.15 11.92
CA PHE A 31 3.11 -1.30 13.09
C PHE A 31 4.57 -1.23 13.52
N GLU A 32 5.09 -0.02 13.74
CA GLU A 32 6.46 0.25 14.23
C GLU A 32 7.56 -0.46 13.39
N MET A 33 7.38 -0.47 12.06
CA MET A 33 8.38 -0.95 11.10
C MET A 33 9.29 0.19 10.68
N THR A 34 10.33 0.46 11.47
CA THR A 34 11.19 1.64 11.33
C THR A 34 11.96 1.74 10.01
N ASN A 35 12.35 0.62 9.40
CA ASN A 35 13.13 0.61 8.16
C ASN A 35 12.30 0.30 6.90
N LEU A 36 10.98 0.09 7.05
CA LEU A 36 10.12 -0.28 5.93
C LEU A 36 9.87 0.96 5.07
N LYS A 37 10.34 0.91 3.81
CA LYS A 37 10.23 2.01 2.84
C LYS A 37 8.96 1.92 2.01
N GLU A 38 8.47 0.72 1.78
CA GLU A 38 7.28 0.45 0.95
C GLU A 38 6.60 -0.85 1.39
N ILE A 39 5.28 -0.95 1.20
CA ILE A 39 4.55 -2.21 1.48
C ILE A 39 4.91 -3.28 0.45
N GLY A 40 4.96 -2.92 -0.84
CA GLY A 40 5.45 -3.82 -1.88
C GLY A 40 4.59 -5.07 -2.17
N LEU A 41 3.38 -5.18 -1.63
CA LEU A 41 2.49 -6.32 -1.88
C LEU A 41 1.80 -6.20 -3.26
N TYR A 42 2.58 -6.11 -4.34
CA TYR A 42 2.09 -5.79 -5.69
C TYR A 42 1.15 -6.83 -6.32
N ASN A 43 1.14 -8.04 -5.76
CA ASN A 43 0.20 -9.10 -6.14
C ASN A 43 -1.06 -9.16 -5.29
N LEU A 44 -1.18 -8.36 -4.22
CA LEU A 44 -2.39 -8.32 -3.39
C LEU A 44 -3.56 -7.74 -4.19
N ARG A 45 -4.61 -8.54 -4.35
CA ARG A 45 -5.84 -8.20 -5.09
C ARG A 45 -7.05 -8.10 -4.19
N ASN A 46 -7.09 -8.83 -3.08
CA ASN A 46 -8.29 -8.85 -2.25
C ASN A 46 -7.98 -9.07 -0.77
N ILE A 47 -8.54 -8.20 0.07
CA ILE A 47 -8.74 -8.47 1.49
C ILE A 47 -10.24 -8.63 1.70
N THR A 48 -10.67 -9.88 1.90
CA THR A 48 -12.10 -10.23 1.85
C THR A 48 -12.85 -9.74 3.08
N ARG A 49 -12.20 -9.70 4.24
CA ARG A 49 -12.82 -9.29 5.50
C ARG A 49 -11.80 -8.61 6.40
N GLY A 50 -12.22 -7.52 7.04
CA GLY A 50 -11.39 -6.72 7.94
C GLY A 50 -10.76 -5.52 7.26
N ALA A 51 -10.37 -4.54 8.06
CA ALA A 51 -9.68 -3.33 7.59
C ALA A 51 -8.16 -3.51 7.67
N ILE A 52 -7.41 -2.47 7.30
CA ILE A 52 -5.95 -2.42 7.52
C ILE A 52 -5.58 -1.40 8.58
N ARG A 53 -4.50 -1.69 9.32
CA ARG A 53 -3.86 -0.76 10.25
C ARG A 53 -2.41 -0.57 9.86
N ILE A 54 -2.03 0.63 9.46
CA ILE A 54 -0.66 0.99 9.07
C ILE A 54 -0.24 2.19 9.90
N GLU A 55 0.60 1.97 10.90
CA GLU A 55 0.86 2.98 11.91
C GLU A 55 2.33 3.01 12.37
N LYS A 56 2.85 4.23 12.59
CA LYS A 56 4.20 4.48 13.14
C LYS A 56 5.34 3.88 12.31
N ASN A 57 5.24 3.94 10.98
CA ASN A 57 6.31 3.50 10.09
C ASN A 57 7.00 4.75 9.50
N SER A 58 8.07 5.20 10.15
CA SER A 58 8.69 6.51 9.91
C SER A 58 9.29 6.70 8.51
N ASP A 59 9.70 5.61 7.86
CA ASP A 59 10.32 5.64 6.53
C ASP A 59 9.36 5.20 5.41
N LEU A 60 8.10 4.88 5.73
CA LEU A 60 7.16 4.25 4.81
C LEU A 60 6.51 5.24 3.84
N CYS A 61 6.77 5.02 2.55
CA CYS A 61 6.24 5.77 1.41
C CYS A 61 5.33 4.89 0.53
N TYR A 62 4.88 5.42 -0.62
CA TYR A 62 3.92 4.76 -1.53
C TYR A 62 2.55 4.43 -0.90
N LEU A 63 2.16 5.12 0.17
CA LEU A 63 0.87 4.90 0.82
C LEU A 63 -0.29 5.58 0.08
N SER A 64 -0.07 6.78 -0.46
CA SER A 64 -1.06 7.56 -1.22
C SER A 64 -1.21 7.08 -2.67
N THR A 65 -0.23 6.31 -3.18
CA THR A 65 -0.26 5.74 -4.53
C THR A 65 -1.01 4.42 -4.61
N VAL A 66 -1.44 3.83 -3.49
CA VAL A 66 -2.25 2.61 -3.47
C VAL A 66 -3.72 2.95 -3.24
N ASP A 67 -4.56 2.52 -4.18
CA ASP A 67 -6.01 2.61 -4.05
C ASP A 67 -6.57 1.39 -3.30
N TRP A 68 -6.76 1.55 -2.00
CA TRP A 68 -7.29 0.49 -1.13
C TRP A 68 -8.73 0.10 -1.46
N SER A 69 -9.50 0.98 -2.12
CA SER A 69 -10.89 0.69 -2.51
C SER A 69 -11.00 -0.38 -3.59
N LEU A 70 -9.92 -0.63 -4.33
CA LEU A 70 -9.83 -1.74 -5.28
C LEU A 70 -9.46 -3.08 -4.61
N ILE A 71 -9.05 -3.06 -3.34
CA ILE A 71 -8.51 -4.23 -2.63
C ILE A 71 -9.49 -4.72 -1.56
N LEU A 72 -10.21 -3.80 -0.91
CA LEU A 72 -11.09 -4.13 0.22
C LEU A 72 -12.30 -3.19 0.29
N ASP A 73 -13.43 -3.72 0.75
CA ASP A 73 -14.69 -2.97 0.82
C ASP A 73 -14.74 -2.01 2.03
N ALA A 74 -14.14 -2.39 3.15
CA ALA A 74 -14.20 -1.69 4.43
C ALA A 74 -13.21 -0.50 4.55
N VAL A 75 -13.00 0.26 3.47
CA VAL A 75 -11.96 1.33 3.40
C VAL A 75 -12.14 2.39 4.47
N SER A 76 -13.39 2.73 4.80
CA SER A 76 -13.73 3.70 5.85
C SER A 76 -13.21 3.32 7.23
N ASN A 77 -12.90 2.05 7.45
CA ASN A 77 -12.41 1.51 8.71
C ASN A 77 -10.88 1.36 8.73
N ASN A 78 -10.18 1.75 7.66
CA ASN A 78 -8.72 1.71 7.62
C ASN A 78 -8.13 2.74 8.58
N TYR A 79 -7.06 2.35 9.26
CA TYR A 79 -6.35 3.20 10.21
C TYR A 79 -4.91 3.41 9.74
N ILE A 80 -4.64 4.56 9.12
CA ILE A 80 -3.34 4.89 8.51
C ILE A 80 -2.85 6.22 9.07
N ILE A 81 -1.98 6.19 10.08
CA ILE A 81 -1.47 7.39 10.76
C ILE A 81 -0.01 7.27 11.19
N GLY A 82 0.69 8.38 11.39
CA GLY A 82 2.05 8.37 11.93
C GLY A 82 3.08 7.69 11.01
N ASN A 83 2.83 7.66 9.70
CA ASN A 83 3.80 7.23 8.69
C ASN A 83 4.48 8.46 8.07
N LYS A 84 5.45 8.25 7.19
CA LYS A 84 6.13 9.35 6.50
C LYS A 84 5.15 10.22 5.73
N SER A 85 5.37 11.54 5.75
CA SER A 85 4.53 12.50 5.05
C SER A 85 4.62 12.30 3.53
N PRO A 86 3.51 12.24 2.78
CA PRO A 86 3.55 12.11 1.32
C PRO A 86 4.39 13.19 0.63
N LYS A 87 4.45 14.41 1.21
CA LYS A 87 5.26 15.53 0.69
C LYS A 87 6.77 15.26 0.75
N GLU A 88 7.20 14.34 1.61
CA GLU A 88 8.59 13.96 1.80
C GLU A 88 8.96 12.68 1.04
N CYS A 89 7.98 11.99 0.44
CA CYS A 89 8.16 10.67 -0.15
C CYS A 89 8.63 10.67 -1.60
N GLY A 90 8.41 11.74 -2.37
CA GLY A 90 8.87 11.80 -3.76
C GLY A 90 8.40 10.62 -4.62
N ASP A 91 7.21 10.07 -4.30
CA ASP A 91 6.70 8.84 -4.91
C ASP A 91 6.53 9.03 -6.43
N LEU A 92 7.16 8.17 -7.22
CA LEU A 92 7.06 8.17 -8.68
C LEU A 92 6.70 6.77 -9.16
N CYS A 93 5.52 6.63 -9.76
CA CYS A 93 5.08 5.37 -10.32
C CYS A 93 5.84 5.02 -11.62
N PRO A 94 5.93 3.73 -11.97
CA PRO A 94 6.55 3.27 -13.22
C PRO A 94 6.10 4.05 -14.47
N GLY A 95 7.06 4.53 -15.26
CA GLY A 95 6.81 5.23 -16.50
C GLY A 95 6.21 6.64 -16.36
N THR A 96 6.13 7.21 -15.15
CA THR A 96 5.58 8.57 -14.95
C THR A 96 6.43 9.65 -15.66
N ALA A 97 7.73 9.40 -15.82
CA ALA A 97 8.66 10.29 -16.53
C ALA A 97 8.78 9.96 -18.03
N GLU A 98 8.09 8.93 -18.51
CA GLU A 98 8.15 8.46 -19.90
C GLU A 98 6.95 8.96 -20.70
N GLU A 99 7.06 8.98 -22.03
CA GLU A 99 5.98 9.43 -22.93
C GLU A 99 4.70 8.59 -22.79
N LYS A 100 4.84 7.33 -22.35
CA LYS A 100 3.72 6.41 -22.14
C LYS A 100 3.72 5.89 -20.70
N PRO A 101 2.89 6.45 -19.82
CA PRO A 101 2.80 5.96 -18.44
C PRO A 101 2.26 4.53 -18.40
N LEU A 102 2.85 3.70 -17.55
CA LEU A 102 2.53 2.27 -17.45
C LEU A 102 1.37 1.99 -16.48
N CYS A 103 1.21 2.83 -15.47
CA CYS A 103 0.23 2.60 -14.41
C CYS A 103 -1.13 3.21 -14.72
N GLU A 104 -2.18 2.55 -14.23
CA GLU A 104 -3.54 3.08 -14.28
C GLU A 104 -3.71 4.25 -13.29
N LYS A 105 -4.69 5.12 -13.57
CA LYS A 105 -5.06 6.23 -12.67
C LYS A 105 -6.44 5.96 -12.06
N THR A 106 -6.61 6.35 -10.80
CA THR A 106 -7.93 6.40 -10.13
C THR A 106 -8.07 7.69 -9.35
N SER A 107 -9.26 7.99 -8.83
CA SER A 107 -9.50 9.15 -7.97
C SER A 107 -9.60 8.72 -6.52
N ILE A 108 -8.72 9.23 -5.66
CA ILE A 108 -8.77 9.05 -4.20
C ILE A 108 -8.91 10.44 -3.58
N ASN A 109 -9.95 10.69 -2.79
CA ASN A 109 -10.19 11.99 -2.16
C ASN A 109 -10.15 13.17 -3.13
N ASN A 110 -10.72 13.00 -4.34
CA ASN A 110 -10.70 13.95 -5.46
C ASN A 110 -9.32 14.19 -6.10
N GLU A 111 -8.31 13.39 -5.76
CA GLU A 111 -6.99 13.43 -6.38
C GLU A 111 -6.86 12.31 -7.43
N TYR A 112 -6.80 12.70 -8.70
CA TYR A 112 -6.64 11.79 -9.84
C TYR A 112 -5.16 11.58 -10.16
N SER A 113 -4.62 10.43 -9.77
CA SER A 113 -3.19 10.12 -9.87
C SER A 113 -2.93 8.66 -10.23
N PHE A 114 -1.68 8.36 -10.62
CA PHE A 114 -1.22 7.02 -10.94
C PHE A 114 -1.20 6.11 -9.71
N ARG A 115 -1.47 4.82 -9.92
CA ARG A 115 -1.52 3.83 -8.85
C ARG A 115 -0.41 2.81 -8.93
N CYS A 116 0.41 2.75 -7.90
CA CYS A 116 1.57 1.88 -7.80
C CYS A 116 1.87 1.48 -6.35
N TRP A 117 2.47 0.31 -6.21
CA TRP A 117 2.95 -0.22 -4.94
C TRP A 117 4.39 0.21 -4.63
N THR A 118 5.18 0.42 -5.68
CA THR A 118 6.61 0.77 -5.63
C THR A 118 6.97 1.57 -6.89
N SER A 119 8.21 2.05 -6.98
CA SER A 119 8.74 2.70 -8.20
C SER A 119 8.75 1.80 -9.43
N ASN A 120 8.64 0.48 -9.24
CA ASN A 120 8.81 -0.54 -10.27
C ASN A 120 7.53 -1.37 -10.52
N HIS A 121 6.52 -1.25 -9.65
CA HIS A 121 5.30 -2.06 -9.73
C HIS A 121 4.03 -1.22 -9.66
N CYS A 122 3.27 -1.21 -10.76
CA CYS A 122 1.92 -0.64 -10.79
C CYS A 122 0.94 -1.46 -9.94
N GLN A 123 -0.11 -0.80 -9.44
CA GLN A 123 -1.25 -1.49 -8.86
C GLN A 123 -2.09 -2.09 -9.99
N LYS A 124 -2.28 -3.42 -9.96
CA LYS A 124 -3.17 -4.10 -10.90
C LYS A 124 -4.57 -4.23 -10.29
N LYS A 125 -5.58 -4.14 -11.16
CA LYS A 125 -6.99 -4.41 -10.85
C LYS A 125 -7.18 -5.89 -10.52
#